data_AF-A0AA88HRW0-F1
#
_entry.id   AF-A0AA88HRW0-F1
#
_cell.length_a   1.000
_cell.length_b   1.000
_cell.length_c   1.000
_cell.angle_alpha   90.00
_cell.angle_beta   90.00
_cell.angle_gamma   90.00
#
_symmetry.space_group_name_H-M   'P 1'
#
loop_
_entity.id
_entity.type
_entity.pdbx_description
1 polymer ?
#
loop_
_entity_poly.entity_id
_entity_poly.type
_entity_poly.pdbx_seq_one_letter_code
_entity_poly.pdbx_strand_id
1 'polypeptide(L)'
;MFWVFRTVRFVYHIVYYWEIRSFYLSVLKIKESELDNFTWTEVQSRLRQAQKDHLMCIHKAELSDLDIHHRILRFTNYFVAMVNKHVLPITFQVPIFGEMVFLTKGLKYNLELILFWGSGAPFDSSWHLKEEYKRASKRQELADRLSKRMRTVGFVNLVLSPLVVIWQLLHSVFRYAEELKRDPSLLGVRKWSMYGRFYVRHFNELDHELDARLSRAYNHASRYTRAFVSPFMAIVARHLQFICGSLLFVLICLTLWDEDVITVEHVITLMSGLGGIVAICSAFIPEENVVYFHDDLLANVLVHIHYLPGWWVEQAHTAKVRAGFAQLFQLKVAFLAEELLSPIITPFVLLYHFPKASLKVVDFLRNNTVDVVGVGDVCSFAQLDVRRHGDPLCQSITAKTATHVGQEKLEKVAKMTSEPVASPAEECKTELSLVHFALTNPEWKPPESSQTYLECLQQNMRVAPSELGQIVQSDDELPSLLATAQPAWGRSFLLSNTHNMSLANGNQSFMQSPFLHMGRLSYRTAPLSNMAPSRMGSIRGEPGLSTVDENIGVTTSQDRAENATSREIINLVDMARSAIFIHGSRQGQARREGFSIRASAEGECEDHEMSPLLRLVNST
;
A
#
# COMPACT_ATOMS: atom_id res chain seq x y z
N MET A 1 -14.50 -11.80 -31.63
CA MET A 1 -14.83 -10.37 -31.42
C MET A 1 -14.01 -9.71 -30.31
N PHE A 2 -14.13 -10.11 -29.04
CA PHE A 2 -13.36 -9.48 -27.93
C PHE A 2 -11.84 -9.45 -28.18
N TRP A 3 -11.26 -10.57 -28.63
CA TRP A 3 -9.84 -10.66 -28.96
C TRP A 3 -9.44 -9.70 -30.09
N VAL A 4 -10.23 -9.62 -31.16
CA VAL A 4 -10.01 -8.68 -32.28
C VAL A 4 -10.01 -7.23 -31.79
N PHE A 5 -10.98 -6.83 -30.97
CA PHE A 5 -11.02 -5.50 -30.37
C PHE A 5 -9.77 -5.22 -29.52
N ARG A 6 -9.33 -6.19 -28.71
CA ARG A 6 -8.09 -6.06 -27.93
C ARG A 6 -6.84 -5.95 -28.80
N THR A 7 -6.76 -6.70 -29.90
CA THR A 7 -5.65 -6.62 -30.85
C THR A 7 -5.60 -5.26 -31.54
N VAL A 8 -6.74 -4.73 -32.00
CA VAL A 8 -6.81 -3.38 -32.59
C VAL A 8 -6.35 -2.32 -31.58
N ARG A 9 -6.85 -2.40 -30.34
CA ARG A 9 -6.42 -1.49 -29.27
C ARG A 9 -4.93 -1.63 -28.98
N PHE A 10 -4.40 -2.85 -28.94
CA PHE A 10 -2.97 -3.08 -28.73
C PHE A 10 -2.12 -2.43 -29.83
N VAL A 11 -2.50 -2.58 -31.09
CA VAL A 11 -1.81 -1.92 -32.22
C VAL A 11 -1.86 -0.40 -32.09
N TYR A 12 -3.02 0.17 -31.75
CA TYR A 12 -3.13 1.61 -31.48
C TYR A 12 -2.20 2.07 -30.34
N HIS A 13 -2.14 1.31 -29.24
CA HIS A 13 -1.24 1.59 -28.13
C HIS A 13 0.24 1.51 -28.55
N ILE A 14 0.64 0.58 -29.42
CA ILE A 14 2.02 0.52 -29.95
C ILE A 14 2.40 1.82 -30.64
N VAL A 15 1.53 2.33 -31.52
CA VAL A 15 1.77 3.59 -32.25
C VAL A 15 1.94 4.76 -31.27
N TYR A 16 1.05 4.84 -30.27
CA TYR A 16 1.12 5.86 -29.24
C TYR A 16 2.39 5.75 -28.37
N TYR A 17 2.77 4.54 -27.97
CA TYR A 17 4.02 4.32 -27.22
C TYR A 17 5.27 4.59 -28.06
N TRP A 18 5.19 4.45 -29.39
CA TRP A 18 6.28 4.82 -30.28
C TRP A 18 6.53 6.34 -30.28
N GLU A 19 5.47 7.14 -30.22
CA GLU A 19 5.57 8.58 -30.05
C GLU A 19 6.19 8.95 -28.70
N ILE A 20 5.75 8.31 -27.61
CA ILE A 20 6.36 8.48 -26.28
C ILE A 20 7.84 8.07 -26.32
N ARG A 21 8.19 6.96 -26.97
CA ARG A 21 9.59 6.53 -27.13
C ARG A 21 10.40 7.60 -27.86
N SER A 22 9.86 8.18 -28.94
CA SER A 22 10.51 9.28 -29.66
C SER A 22 10.71 10.50 -28.76
N PHE A 23 9.74 10.84 -27.92
CA PHE A 23 9.84 11.90 -26.92
C PHE A 23 10.97 11.65 -25.90
N TYR A 24 11.10 10.43 -25.38
CA TYR A 24 12.19 10.07 -24.46
C TYR A 24 13.58 10.23 -25.10
N LEU A 25 13.73 9.79 -26.36
CA LEU A 25 15.00 9.84 -27.08
C LEU A 25 15.38 11.27 -27.50
N SER A 26 14.44 12.02 -28.05
CA SER A 26 14.71 13.33 -28.66
C SER A 26 14.65 14.49 -27.66
N VAL A 27 13.65 14.50 -26.77
CA VAL A 27 13.38 15.62 -25.86
C VAL A 27 14.04 15.38 -24.51
N LEU A 28 13.77 14.24 -23.86
CA LEU A 28 14.34 13.94 -22.54
C LEU A 28 15.81 13.49 -22.61
N LYS A 29 16.31 13.17 -23.82
CA LYS A 29 17.68 12.68 -24.06
C LYS A 29 18.02 11.45 -23.21
N ILE A 30 17.05 10.57 -23.00
CA ILE A 30 17.21 9.29 -22.29
C ILE A 30 17.24 8.17 -23.32
N LYS A 31 18.34 7.40 -23.34
CA LYS A 31 18.44 6.20 -24.19
C LYS A 31 17.65 5.05 -23.59
N GLU A 32 17.12 4.18 -24.44
CA GLU A 32 16.38 2.98 -24.00
C GLU A 32 17.19 2.06 -23.09
N SER A 33 18.47 1.86 -23.39
CA SER A 33 19.37 1.00 -22.59
C SER A 33 19.65 1.55 -21.20
N GLU A 34 19.39 2.84 -20.96
CA GLU A 34 19.67 3.49 -19.69
C GLU A 34 18.41 3.70 -18.86
N LEU A 35 17.21 3.51 -19.44
CA LEU A 35 15.93 3.84 -18.79
C LEU A 35 15.75 3.12 -17.44
N ASP A 36 16.20 1.86 -17.34
CA ASP A 36 16.12 1.07 -16.10
C ASP A 36 17.00 1.62 -14.98
N ASN A 37 18.02 2.42 -15.30
CA ASN A 37 18.92 3.05 -14.32
C ASN A 37 18.42 4.41 -13.84
N PHE A 38 17.39 4.97 -14.48
CA PHE A 38 16.82 6.27 -14.11
C PHE A 38 15.73 6.08 -13.05
N THR A 39 15.80 6.87 -11.98
CA THR A 39 14.69 6.99 -11.05
C THR A 39 13.60 7.89 -11.64
N TRP A 40 12.36 7.71 -11.17
CA TRP A 40 11.26 8.54 -11.63
C TRP A 40 11.44 10.04 -11.31
N THR A 41 12.09 10.36 -10.18
CA THR A 41 12.41 11.75 -9.80
C THR A 41 13.37 12.41 -10.79
N GLU A 42 14.36 11.67 -11.32
CA GLU A 42 15.24 12.16 -12.37
C GLU A 42 14.51 12.38 -13.70
N VAL A 43 13.59 11.47 -14.06
CA VAL A 43 12.72 11.63 -15.24
C VAL A 43 11.83 12.86 -15.11
N GLN A 44 11.25 13.11 -13.93
CA GLN A 44 10.44 14.31 -13.67
C GLN A 44 11.27 15.59 -13.77
N SER A 45 12.49 15.60 -13.24
CA SER A 45 13.40 16.76 -13.36
C SER A 45 13.72 17.08 -14.82
N ARG A 46 14.01 16.05 -15.64
CA ARG A 46 14.21 16.20 -17.09
C ARG A 46 12.96 16.71 -17.80
N LEU A 47 11.78 16.24 -17.40
CA LEU A 47 10.51 16.70 -17.95
C LEU A 47 10.26 18.18 -17.64
N ARG A 48 10.59 18.64 -16.44
CA ARG A 48 10.51 20.06 -16.06
C ARG A 48 11.51 20.93 -16.82
N GLN A 49 12.71 20.43 -17.07
CA GLN A 49 13.70 21.13 -17.91
C GLN A 49 13.20 21.22 -19.37
N ALA A 50 12.72 20.11 -19.92
CA ALA A 50 12.17 20.07 -21.28
C ALA A 50 10.96 20.98 -21.49
N GLN A 51 10.18 21.27 -20.44
CA GLN A 51 9.07 22.24 -20.53
C GLN A 51 9.56 23.64 -20.93
N LYS A 52 10.76 24.04 -20.50
CA LYS A 52 11.35 25.34 -20.82
C LYS A 52 11.70 25.43 -22.32
N ASP A 53 12.15 24.32 -22.89
CA ASP A 53 12.60 24.24 -24.28
C ASP A 53 11.45 23.96 -25.27
N HIS A 54 10.43 23.19 -24.86
CA HIS A 54 9.42 22.62 -25.76
C HIS A 54 7.95 22.97 -25.45
N LEU A 55 7.66 23.89 -24.52
CA LEU A 55 6.31 24.42 -24.21
C LEU A 55 5.16 23.40 -24.28
N MET A 56 5.33 22.23 -23.65
CA MET A 56 4.34 21.14 -23.68
C MET A 56 3.06 21.52 -22.93
N CYS A 57 3.17 22.32 -21.86
CA CYS A 57 2.06 23.00 -21.22
C CYS A 57 1.96 24.44 -21.72
N ILE A 58 0.89 24.77 -22.44
CA ILE A 58 0.70 26.11 -23.03
C ILE A 58 0.41 27.17 -21.96
N HIS A 59 -0.31 26.79 -20.90
CA HIS A 59 -0.83 27.72 -19.89
C HIS A 59 0.17 28.04 -18.77
N LYS A 60 1.30 27.34 -18.69
CA LYS A 60 2.30 27.49 -17.63
C LYS A 60 3.71 27.46 -18.22
N ALA A 61 4.50 28.49 -17.95
CA ALA A 61 5.89 28.57 -18.37
C ALA A 61 6.77 27.52 -17.66
N GLU A 62 6.54 27.29 -16.37
CA GLU A 62 7.21 26.26 -15.59
C GLU A 62 6.22 25.23 -15.07
N LEU A 63 6.59 23.95 -15.12
CA LEU A 63 5.77 22.85 -14.63
C LEU A 63 6.20 22.50 -13.20
N SER A 64 5.24 22.42 -12.28
CA SER A 64 5.50 21.96 -10.91
C SER A 64 5.46 20.43 -10.83
N ASP A 65 6.18 19.82 -9.89
CA ASP A 65 6.06 18.38 -9.61
C ASP A 65 4.62 17.99 -9.28
N LEU A 66 3.89 18.85 -8.55
CA LEU A 66 2.48 18.65 -8.23
C LEU A 66 1.59 18.60 -9.47
N ASP A 67 1.88 19.42 -10.49
CA ASP A 67 1.11 19.43 -11.75
C ASP A 67 1.26 18.10 -12.51
N ILE A 68 2.46 17.52 -12.51
CA ILE A 68 2.72 16.20 -13.11
C ILE A 68 1.90 15.13 -12.39
N HIS A 69 1.94 15.13 -11.05
CA HIS A 69 1.19 14.17 -10.24
C HIS A 69 -0.33 14.32 -10.43
N HIS A 70 -0.86 15.55 -10.49
CA HIS A 70 -2.27 15.78 -10.76
C HIS A 70 -2.71 15.24 -12.12
N ARG A 71 -1.85 15.34 -13.15
CA ARG A 71 -2.16 14.78 -14.48
C ARG A 71 -2.17 13.25 -14.48
N ILE A 72 -1.23 12.61 -13.80
CA ILE A 72 -1.12 11.14 -13.73
C ILE A 72 -2.21 10.55 -12.84
N LEU A 73 -2.44 11.15 -11.67
CA LEU A 73 -3.24 10.58 -10.59
C LEU A 73 -4.64 11.19 -10.46
N ARG A 74 -5.09 12.01 -11.43
CA ARG A 74 -6.38 12.73 -11.39
C ARG A 74 -7.53 11.87 -10.83
N PHE A 75 -7.82 10.76 -11.51
CA PHE A 75 -8.93 9.88 -11.14
C PHE A 75 -8.63 9.02 -9.92
N THR A 76 -7.37 8.65 -9.73
CA THR A 76 -6.91 7.94 -8.53
C THR A 76 -7.16 8.75 -7.27
N ASN A 77 -6.86 10.04 -7.29
CA ASN A 77 -7.09 10.95 -6.17
C ASN A 77 -8.59 11.11 -5.84
N TYR A 78 -9.47 11.17 -6.85
CA TYR A 78 -10.91 11.13 -6.61
C TYR A 78 -11.33 9.81 -5.95
N PHE A 79 -10.78 8.67 -6.42
CA PHE A 79 -11.11 7.37 -5.84
C PHE A 79 -10.62 7.23 -4.40
N VAL A 80 -9.39 7.66 -4.10
CA VAL A 80 -8.84 7.70 -2.72
C VAL A 80 -9.72 8.56 -1.82
N ALA A 81 -10.12 9.76 -2.26
CA ALA A 81 -10.96 10.65 -1.48
C ALA A 81 -12.37 10.08 -1.26
N MET A 82 -12.98 9.46 -2.28
CA MET A 82 -14.30 8.82 -2.13
C MET A 82 -14.28 7.60 -1.19
N VAL A 83 -13.18 6.85 -1.15
CA VAL A 83 -12.98 5.76 -0.18
C VAL A 83 -12.77 6.32 1.23
N ASN A 84 -11.92 7.33 1.40
CA ASN A 84 -11.66 7.98 2.69
C ASN A 84 -12.89 8.67 3.27
N LYS A 85 -13.79 9.18 2.42
CA LYS A 85 -15.05 9.84 2.82
C LYS A 85 -16.25 8.89 2.90
N HIS A 86 -16.02 7.59 2.75
CA HIS A 86 -17.09 6.57 2.73
C HIS A 86 -18.25 6.91 1.77
N VAL A 87 -17.94 7.57 0.65
CA VAL A 87 -18.92 7.96 -0.38
C VAL A 87 -19.36 6.73 -1.19
N LEU A 88 -18.41 5.82 -1.45
CA LEU A 88 -18.68 4.55 -2.12
C LEU A 88 -19.19 3.53 -1.11
N PRO A 89 -20.36 2.93 -1.34
CA PRO A 89 -20.93 1.97 -0.40
C PRO A 89 -20.32 0.57 -0.65
N ILE A 90 -19.10 0.38 -0.14
CA ILE A 90 -18.30 -0.85 -0.32
C ILE A 90 -18.28 -1.76 0.91
N THR A 91 -18.86 -1.31 2.02
CA THR A 91 -19.05 -2.08 3.25
C THR A 91 -20.43 -2.73 3.27
N PHE A 92 -20.48 -4.02 3.56
CA PHE A 92 -21.70 -4.82 3.57
C PHE A 92 -21.82 -5.57 4.89
N GLN A 93 -23.03 -5.58 5.46
CA GLN A 93 -23.36 -6.41 6.60
C GLN A 93 -23.91 -7.73 6.09
N VAL A 94 -23.11 -8.80 6.15
CA VAL A 94 -23.48 -10.13 5.69
C VAL A 94 -23.92 -10.95 6.91
N PRO A 95 -25.10 -11.59 6.88
CA PRO A 95 -25.51 -12.51 7.93
C PRO A 95 -24.41 -13.56 8.15
N ILE A 96 -24.02 -13.81 9.41
CA ILE A 96 -22.94 -14.73 9.83
C ILE A 96 -21.53 -14.13 9.76
N PHE A 97 -21.14 -13.50 8.66
CA PHE A 97 -19.77 -12.99 8.48
C PHE A 97 -19.55 -11.56 9.03
N GLY A 98 -20.63 -10.86 9.38
CA GLY A 98 -20.57 -9.51 9.92
C GLY A 98 -20.22 -8.47 8.85
N GLU A 99 -19.42 -7.47 9.23
CA GLU A 99 -19.00 -6.41 8.32
C GLU A 99 -17.88 -6.88 7.39
N MET A 100 -18.17 -6.91 6.09
CA MET A 100 -17.21 -7.23 5.04
C MET A 100 -17.06 -6.08 4.05
N VAL A 101 -15.83 -5.88 3.57
CA VAL A 101 -15.54 -4.91 2.51
C VAL A 101 -15.41 -5.63 1.18
N PHE A 102 -16.24 -5.27 0.22
CA PHE A 102 -16.20 -5.85 -1.12
C PHE A 102 -15.73 -4.82 -2.14
N LEU A 103 -14.44 -4.84 -2.45
CA LEU A 103 -13.83 -4.04 -3.51
C LEU A 103 -12.87 -4.91 -4.34
N THR A 104 -13.40 -5.56 -5.36
CA THR A 104 -12.61 -6.38 -6.30
C THR A 104 -12.07 -5.54 -7.46
N LYS A 105 -11.14 -6.10 -8.24
CA LYS A 105 -10.67 -5.48 -9.49
C LYS A 105 -11.82 -5.24 -10.48
N GLY A 106 -12.74 -6.20 -10.57
CA GLY A 106 -13.92 -6.11 -11.43
C GLY A 106 -14.88 -4.99 -11.03
N LEU A 107 -15.18 -4.85 -9.73
CA LEU A 107 -16.01 -3.76 -9.24
C LEU A 107 -15.32 -2.40 -9.45
N LYS A 108 -14.03 -2.28 -9.10
CA LYS A 108 -13.25 -1.06 -9.33
C LYS A 108 -13.30 -0.62 -10.79
N TYR A 109 -13.05 -1.53 -11.73
CA TYR A 109 -13.10 -1.24 -13.17
C TYR A 109 -14.48 -0.68 -13.59
N ASN A 110 -15.56 -1.28 -13.08
CA ASN A 110 -16.91 -0.79 -13.35
C ASN A 110 -17.16 0.60 -12.76
N LEU A 111 -16.65 0.89 -11.56
CA LEU A 111 -16.76 2.23 -10.97
C LEU A 111 -15.98 3.28 -11.77
N GLU A 112 -14.77 2.95 -12.23
CA GLU A 112 -13.98 3.84 -13.10
C GLU A 112 -14.69 4.07 -14.44
N LEU A 113 -15.27 3.02 -15.02
CA LEU A 113 -16.11 3.13 -16.22
C LEU A 113 -17.34 4.01 -15.97
N ILE A 114 -18.00 3.90 -14.82
CA ILE A 114 -19.20 4.69 -14.52
C ILE A 114 -18.85 6.16 -14.29
N LEU A 115 -17.78 6.43 -13.55
CA LEU A 115 -17.45 7.76 -13.02
C LEU A 115 -16.49 8.57 -13.89
N PHE A 116 -15.59 7.92 -14.62
CA PHE A 116 -14.48 8.61 -15.28
C PHE A 116 -14.39 8.36 -16.78
N TRP A 117 -14.85 7.21 -17.28
CA TRP A 117 -14.66 6.83 -18.69
C TRP A 117 -15.95 6.72 -19.51
N GLY A 118 -15.90 7.15 -20.77
CA GLY A 118 -17.00 7.03 -21.73
C GLY A 118 -17.96 8.22 -21.73
N SER A 119 -18.74 8.36 -22.81
CA SER A 119 -19.50 9.58 -23.14
C SER A 119 -20.48 10.07 -22.06
N GLY A 120 -21.12 9.15 -21.35
CA GLY A 120 -22.05 9.49 -20.28
C GLY A 120 -21.42 9.65 -18.88
N ALA A 121 -20.09 9.62 -18.75
CA ALA A 121 -19.43 9.86 -17.47
C ALA A 121 -19.56 11.34 -17.05
N PRO A 122 -19.40 11.65 -15.75
CA PRO A 122 -19.28 13.03 -15.26
C PRO A 122 -18.20 13.87 -15.94
N PHE A 123 -17.09 13.27 -16.36
CA PHE A 123 -15.99 13.94 -17.08
C PHE A 123 -16.21 13.84 -18.60
N ASP A 124 -16.03 14.95 -19.33
CA ASP A 124 -16.28 15.04 -20.78
C ASP A 124 -14.99 14.83 -21.59
N SER A 125 -14.07 15.77 -21.44
CA SER A 125 -12.66 15.61 -21.76
C SER A 125 -11.99 15.00 -20.54
N SER A 126 -11.05 14.06 -20.67
CA SER A 126 -10.39 13.34 -19.56
C SER A 126 -9.77 14.20 -18.43
N TRP A 127 -9.89 15.52 -18.51
CA TRP A 127 -9.41 16.56 -17.59
C TRP A 127 -10.46 17.59 -17.14
N HIS A 128 -11.69 17.62 -17.65
CA HIS A 128 -12.73 18.55 -17.22
C HIS A 128 -14.02 17.85 -16.78
N LEU A 129 -14.54 18.29 -15.63
CA LEU A 129 -15.84 17.90 -15.12
C LEU A 129 -16.92 18.68 -15.88
N LYS A 130 -17.97 18.01 -16.36
CA LYS A 130 -19.07 18.68 -17.06
C LYS A 130 -19.66 19.81 -16.22
N GLU A 131 -19.82 20.98 -16.83
CA GLU A 131 -20.29 22.20 -16.17
C GLU A 131 -21.66 22.04 -15.46
N GLU A 132 -22.48 21.10 -15.91
CA GLU A 132 -23.74 20.75 -15.24
C GLU A 132 -23.53 20.22 -13.81
N TYR A 133 -22.45 19.48 -13.53
CA TYR A 133 -22.14 18.96 -12.19
C TYR A 133 -21.67 20.05 -11.23
N LYS A 134 -21.18 21.19 -11.75
CA LYS A 134 -20.81 22.36 -10.94
C LYS A 134 -22.05 23.15 -10.47
N ARG A 135 -23.20 23.00 -11.14
CA ARG A 135 -24.45 23.72 -10.82
C ARG A 135 -25.30 22.97 -9.80
N ALA A 136 -25.64 23.63 -8.69
CA ALA A 136 -26.47 23.04 -7.63
C ALA A 136 -27.92 22.73 -8.07
N SER A 137 -28.47 23.48 -9.02
CA SER A 137 -29.87 23.32 -9.46
C SER A 137 -30.18 21.97 -10.12
N LYS A 138 -29.19 21.34 -10.77
CA LYS A 138 -29.36 20.06 -11.48
C LYS A 138 -29.00 18.83 -10.64
N ARG A 139 -28.69 19.01 -9.35
CA ARG A 139 -28.20 17.95 -8.45
C ARG A 139 -29.01 16.65 -8.53
N GLN A 140 -30.34 16.75 -8.40
CA GLN A 140 -31.22 15.57 -8.39
C GLN A 140 -31.29 14.89 -9.77
N GLU A 141 -31.42 15.68 -10.84
CA GLU A 141 -31.44 15.19 -12.22
C GLU A 141 -30.15 14.41 -12.56
N LEU A 142 -29.00 14.94 -12.16
CA LEU A 142 -27.70 14.30 -12.36
C LEU A 142 -27.56 13.02 -11.54
N ALA A 143 -28.07 13.00 -10.30
CA ALA A 143 -28.08 11.82 -9.45
C ALA A 143 -28.94 10.71 -10.09
N ASP A 144 -30.13 11.04 -10.59
CA ASP A 144 -31.01 10.09 -11.28
C ASP A 144 -30.38 9.55 -12.56
N ARG A 145 -29.68 10.40 -13.32
CA ARG A 145 -28.95 9.99 -14.53
C ARG A 145 -27.77 9.07 -14.20
N LEU A 146 -27.01 9.38 -13.16
CA LEU A 146 -25.91 8.53 -12.67
C LEU A 146 -26.44 7.19 -12.15
N SER A 147 -27.55 7.20 -11.40
CA SER A 147 -28.25 6.02 -10.91
C SER A 147 -28.71 5.11 -12.04
N LYS A 148 -29.33 5.68 -13.09
CA LYS A 148 -29.70 4.94 -14.31
C LYS A 148 -28.48 4.32 -14.99
N ARG A 149 -27.39 5.08 -15.14
CA ARG A 149 -26.12 4.57 -15.71
C ARG A 149 -25.55 3.40 -14.91
N MET A 150 -25.51 3.50 -13.58
CA MET A 150 -25.08 2.41 -12.68
C MET A 150 -25.92 1.15 -12.90
N ARG A 151 -27.25 1.28 -12.99
CA ARG A 151 -28.16 0.16 -13.28
C ARG A 151 -27.95 -0.43 -14.67
N THR A 152 -27.78 0.39 -15.69
CA THR A 152 -27.51 -0.08 -17.07
C THR A 152 -26.20 -0.86 -17.13
N VAL A 153 -25.12 -0.34 -16.53
CA VAL A 153 -23.84 -1.06 -16.46
C VAL A 153 -23.98 -2.34 -15.63
N GLY A 154 -24.73 -2.32 -14.52
CA GLY A 154 -25.03 -3.51 -13.73
C GLY A 154 -25.78 -4.58 -14.52
N PHE A 155 -26.77 -4.20 -15.34
CA PHE A 155 -27.50 -5.11 -16.22
C PHE A 155 -26.60 -5.70 -17.31
N VAL A 156 -25.74 -4.89 -17.94
CA VAL A 156 -24.77 -5.39 -18.93
C VAL A 156 -23.80 -6.38 -18.28
N ASN A 157 -23.31 -6.10 -17.07
CA ASN A 157 -22.47 -7.06 -16.32
C ASN A 157 -23.23 -8.34 -15.99
N LEU A 158 -24.53 -8.27 -15.68
CA LEU A 158 -25.35 -9.45 -15.40
C LEU A 158 -25.45 -10.36 -16.62
N VAL A 159 -25.71 -9.78 -17.80
CA VAL A 159 -25.78 -10.52 -19.07
C VAL A 159 -24.42 -11.12 -19.44
N LEU A 160 -23.32 -10.40 -19.20
CA LEU A 160 -21.96 -10.87 -19.49
C LEU A 160 -21.40 -11.83 -18.41
N SER A 161 -22.01 -11.86 -17.22
CA SER A 161 -21.57 -12.64 -16.06
C SER A 161 -21.22 -14.11 -16.38
N PRO A 162 -22.08 -14.93 -17.04
CA PRO A 162 -21.75 -16.33 -17.29
C PRO A 162 -20.46 -16.51 -18.11
N LEU A 163 -20.24 -15.66 -19.11
CA LEU A 163 -19.02 -15.71 -19.93
C LEU A 163 -17.78 -15.31 -19.11
N VAL A 164 -17.91 -14.25 -18.29
CA VAL A 164 -16.80 -13.77 -17.44
C VAL A 164 -16.45 -14.78 -16.37
N VAL A 165 -17.43 -15.46 -15.75
CA VAL A 165 -17.18 -16.52 -14.76
C VAL A 165 -16.39 -17.68 -15.38
N ILE A 166 -16.79 -18.17 -16.56
CA ILE A 166 -16.07 -19.25 -17.25
C ILE A 166 -14.62 -18.85 -17.53
N TRP A 167 -14.41 -17.64 -18.07
CA TRP A 167 -13.06 -17.13 -18.31
C TRP A 167 -12.24 -17.00 -17.03
N GLN A 168 -12.82 -16.44 -15.97
CA GLN A 168 -12.15 -16.25 -14.67
C GLN A 168 -11.78 -17.58 -14.02
N LEU A 169 -12.63 -18.59 -14.14
CA LEU A 169 -12.36 -19.94 -13.65
C LEU A 169 -11.19 -20.56 -14.42
N LEU A 170 -11.24 -20.55 -15.75
CA LEU A 170 -10.16 -21.08 -16.60
C LEU A 170 -8.83 -20.39 -16.32
N HIS A 171 -8.82 -19.05 -16.28
CA HIS A 171 -7.62 -18.28 -15.98
C HIS A 171 -7.09 -18.56 -14.57
N SER A 172 -7.96 -18.70 -13.57
CA SER A 172 -7.54 -19.04 -12.20
C SER A 172 -6.93 -20.43 -12.13
N VAL A 173 -7.53 -21.44 -12.78
CA VAL A 173 -6.96 -22.79 -12.85
C VAL A 173 -5.60 -22.76 -13.53
N PHE A 174 -5.47 -22.15 -14.71
CA PHE A 174 -4.19 -22.12 -15.42
C PHE A 174 -3.09 -21.34 -14.70
N ARG A 175 -3.44 -20.26 -13.99
CA ARG A 175 -2.45 -19.45 -13.28
C ARG A 175 -2.01 -20.08 -11.95
N TYR A 176 -2.95 -20.66 -11.20
CA TYR A 176 -2.69 -21.10 -9.83
C TYR A 176 -2.49 -22.61 -9.68
N ALA A 177 -2.83 -23.44 -10.69
CA ALA A 177 -2.62 -24.90 -10.57
C ALA A 177 -1.14 -25.27 -10.40
N GLU A 178 -0.24 -24.62 -11.14
CA GLU A 178 1.19 -24.85 -11.00
C GLU A 178 1.72 -24.35 -9.65
N GLU A 179 1.29 -23.15 -9.24
CA GLU A 179 1.69 -22.54 -7.96
C GLU A 179 1.22 -23.40 -6.77
N LEU A 180 -0.01 -23.91 -6.83
CA LEU A 180 -0.60 -24.79 -5.81
C LEU A 180 0.10 -26.16 -5.75
N LYS A 181 0.45 -26.73 -6.91
CA LYS A 181 1.20 -27.99 -6.97
C LYS A 181 2.61 -27.84 -6.40
N ARG A 182 3.27 -26.70 -6.66
CA ARG A 182 4.65 -26.47 -6.24
C ARG A 182 4.75 -26.15 -4.75
N ASP A 183 3.90 -25.26 -4.26
CA ASP A 183 3.92 -24.83 -2.87
C ASP A 183 2.51 -24.43 -2.39
N PRO A 184 1.78 -25.34 -1.72
CA PRO A 184 0.43 -25.06 -1.22
C PRO A 184 0.42 -24.02 -0.10
N SER A 185 1.56 -23.78 0.57
CA SER A 185 1.65 -22.79 1.66
C SER A 185 1.42 -21.37 1.15
N LEU A 186 1.66 -21.10 -0.14
CA LEU A 186 1.46 -19.80 -0.79
C LEU A 186 0.01 -19.31 -0.74
N LEU A 187 -0.98 -20.20 -0.60
CA LEU A 187 -2.39 -19.81 -0.44
C LEU A 187 -2.71 -19.28 0.97
N GLY A 188 -1.97 -19.74 1.99
CA GLY A 188 -2.06 -19.28 3.37
C GLY A 188 -1.34 -17.96 3.61
N VAL A 189 -0.55 -17.51 2.64
CA VAL A 189 0.12 -16.21 2.66
C VAL A 189 -0.92 -15.09 2.51
N ARG A 190 -0.65 -13.95 3.15
CA ARG A 190 -1.50 -12.76 3.11
C ARG A 190 -1.03 -11.76 2.06
N LYS A 191 -1.91 -10.84 1.68
CA LYS A 191 -1.62 -9.76 0.74
C LYS A 191 -2.46 -8.54 1.07
N TRP A 192 -1.96 -7.37 0.70
CA TRP A 192 -2.74 -6.14 0.75
C TRP A 192 -3.97 -6.24 -0.15
N SER A 193 -5.15 -5.99 0.41
CA SER A 193 -6.42 -6.00 -0.31
C SER A 193 -6.51 -4.79 -1.25
N MET A 194 -7.36 -4.86 -2.28
CA MET A 194 -7.57 -3.68 -3.15
C MET A 194 -8.17 -2.52 -2.36
N TYR A 195 -9.06 -2.79 -1.39
CA TYR A 195 -9.54 -1.79 -0.43
C TYR A 195 -8.38 -1.18 0.36
N GLY A 196 -7.55 -2.02 0.98
CA GLY A 196 -6.42 -1.58 1.79
C GLY A 196 -5.47 -0.68 1.03
N ARG A 197 -5.19 -1.00 -0.24
CA ARG A 197 -4.38 -0.16 -1.13
C ARG A 197 -4.94 1.25 -1.31
N PHE A 198 -6.25 1.44 -1.40
CA PHE A 198 -6.84 2.79 -1.50
C PHE A 198 -7.04 3.46 -0.15
N TYR A 199 -7.29 2.67 0.90
CA TYR A 199 -7.42 3.16 2.26
C TYR A 199 -6.11 3.75 2.78
N VAL A 200 -4.97 3.08 2.62
CA VAL A 200 -3.68 3.58 3.12
C VAL A 200 -2.94 4.50 2.14
N ARG A 201 -3.45 4.70 0.92
CA ARG A 201 -2.78 5.56 -0.08
C ARG A 201 -2.92 7.04 0.29
N HIS A 202 -1.81 7.78 0.17
CA HIS A 202 -1.78 9.22 0.29
C HIS A 202 -2.33 9.88 -0.99
N PHE A 203 -2.75 11.14 -0.90
CA PHE A 203 -3.01 11.93 -2.09
C PHE A 203 -1.70 12.19 -2.84
N ASN A 204 -1.76 12.15 -4.18
CA ASN A 204 -0.61 12.32 -5.08
C ASN A 204 0.53 11.29 -4.92
N GLU A 205 0.30 10.15 -4.26
CA GLU A 205 1.28 9.05 -4.20
C GLU A 205 1.18 8.17 -5.45
N LEU A 206 2.31 7.95 -6.13
CA LEU A 206 2.39 7.11 -7.33
C LEU A 206 2.31 5.61 -6.99
N ASP A 207 1.99 4.78 -7.98
CA ASP A 207 1.78 3.35 -7.74
C ASP A 207 3.04 2.64 -7.21
N HIS A 208 4.21 3.00 -7.73
CA HIS A 208 5.49 2.41 -7.29
C HIS A 208 5.90 2.87 -5.87
N GLU A 209 5.59 4.11 -5.50
CA GLU A 209 5.83 4.64 -4.14
C GLU A 209 4.97 3.88 -3.11
N LEU A 210 3.68 3.71 -3.42
CA LEU A 210 2.77 2.91 -2.61
C LEU A 210 3.24 1.45 -2.52
N ASP A 211 3.63 0.84 -3.64
CA ASP A 211 4.09 -0.55 -3.67
C ASP A 211 5.38 -0.74 -2.87
N ALA A 212 6.32 0.21 -2.94
CA ALA A 212 7.53 0.18 -2.14
C ALA A 212 7.21 0.23 -0.64
N ARG A 213 6.29 1.12 -0.24
CA ARG A 213 5.84 1.26 1.15
C ARG A 213 5.11 0.02 1.67
N LEU A 214 4.17 -0.51 0.90
CA LEU A 214 3.43 -1.73 1.24
C LEU A 214 4.33 -2.97 1.28
N SER A 215 5.36 -3.03 0.44
CA SER A 215 6.34 -4.11 0.44
C SER A 215 7.21 -4.08 1.70
N ARG A 216 7.64 -2.90 2.15
CA ARG A 216 8.36 -2.75 3.43
C ARG A 216 7.49 -3.15 4.63
N ALA A 217 6.23 -2.70 4.64
CA ALA A 217 5.27 -3.04 5.69
C ALA A 217 4.87 -4.53 5.75
N TYR A 218 5.11 -5.29 4.68
CA TYR A 218 4.58 -6.64 4.51
C TYR A 218 5.03 -7.61 5.60
N ASN A 219 6.33 -7.62 5.93
CA ASN A 219 6.87 -8.55 6.92
C ASN A 219 6.33 -8.23 8.33
N HIS A 220 6.27 -6.94 8.69
CA HIS A 220 5.70 -6.49 9.96
C HIS A 220 4.20 -6.83 10.06
N ALA A 221 3.43 -6.60 9.00
CA ALA A 221 2.00 -6.94 8.95
C ALA A 221 1.76 -8.45 9.06
N SER A 222 2.63 -9.25 8.43
CA SER A 222 2.58 -10.71 8.54
C SER A 222 2.89 -11.19 9.96
N ARG A 223 3.90 -10.61 10.64
CA ARG A 223 4.22 -10.95 12.04
C ARG A 223 3.06 -10.57 12.98
N TYR A 224 2.51 -9.37 12.84
CA TYR A 224 1.35 -8.92 13.61
C TYR A 224 0.16 -9.89 13.46
N THR A 225 -0.15 -10.31 12.23
CA THR A 225 -1.31 -11.20 12.02
C THR A 225 -1.07 -12.63 12.48
N ARG A 226 0.18 -13.12 12.47
CA ARG A 226 0.57 -14.45 12.98
C ARG A 226 0.51 -14.53 14.50
N ALA A 227 0.68 -13.41 15.21
CA ALA A 227 0.52 -13.35 16.67
C ALA A 227 -0.87 -13.83 17.13
N PHE A 228 -1.88 -13.66 16.27
CA PHE A 228 -3.25 -14.09 16.56
C PHE A 228 -3.50 -15.54 16.15
N VAL A 229 -3.24 -16.43 17.08
CA VAL A 229 -3.51 -17.86 16.93
C VAL A 229 -4.83 -18.19 17.60
N SER A 230 -5.64 -19.05 16.97
CA SER A 230 -6.82 -19.62 17.63
C SER A 230 -6.39 -20.86 18.44
N PRO A 231 -6.50 -20.86 19.78
CA PRO A 231 -6.10 -22.01 20.59
C PRO A 231 -6.88 -23.28 20.24
N PHE A 232 -8.18 -23.13 19.96
CA PHE A 232 -9.03 -24.24 19.53
C PHE A 232 -8.54 -24.87 18.23
N MET A 233 -8.22 -24.05 17.22
CA MET A 233 -7.71 -24.56 15.94
C MET A 233 -6.35 -25.26 16.11
N ALA A 234 -5.47 -24.74 16.96
CA ALA A 234 -4.18 -25.35 17.25
C ALA A 234 -4.35 -26.72 17.94
N ILE A 235 -5.28 -26.85 18.89
CA ILE A 235 -5.59 -28.12 19.55
C ILE A 235 -6.09 -29.14 18.53
N VAL A 236 -7.07 -28.78 17.70
CA VAL A 236 -7.62 -29.67 16.66
C VAL A 236 -6.52 -30.09 15.68
N ALA A 237 -5.69 -29.14 15.23
CA ALA A 237 -4.59 -29.41 14.31
C ALA A 237 -3.58 -30.40 14.89
N ARG A 238 -3.17 -30.26 16.16
CA ARG A 238 -2.25 -31.20 16.83
C ARG A 238 -2.82 -32.62 16.91
N HIS A 239 -4.09 -32.76 17.29
CA HIS A 239 -4.74 -34.08 17.37
C HIS A 239 -4.84 -34.74 15.99
N LEU A 240 -5.29 -33.99 14.98
CA LEU A 240 -5.42 -34.50 13.62
C LEU A 240 -4.05 -34.86 13.02
N GLN A 241 -3.03 -34.03 13.26
CA GLN A 241 -1.66 -34.29 12.83
C GLN A 241 -1.11 -35.58 13.46
N PHE A 242 -1.39 -35.84 14.75
CA PHE A 242 -0.95 -37.06 15.42
C PHE A 242 -1.62 -38.31 14.82
N ILE A 243 -2.94 -38.27 14.59
CA ILE A 243 -3.68 -39.41 14.02
C ILE A 243 -3.22 -39.69 12.59
N CYS A 244 -3.18 -38.66 11.72
CA CYS A 244 -2.77 -38.82 10.34
C CYS A 244 -1.28 -39.15 10.21
N GLY A 245 -0.43 -38.55 11.04
CA GLY A 245 1.01 -38.78 11.06
C GLY A 245 1.39 -40.18 11.53
N SER A 246 0.70 -40.72 12.55
CA SER A 246 0.93 -42.10 13.00
C SER A 246 0.52 -43.14 11.95
N LEU A 247 -0.63 -42.96 11.30
CA LEU A 247 -1.05 -43.83 10.19
C LEU A 247 -0.08 -43.73 8.99
N LEU A 248 0.34 -42.52 8.63
CA LEU A 248 1.32 -42.30 7.56
C LEU A 248 2.66 -42.96 7.90
N PHE A 249 3.12 -42.85 9.14
CA PHE A 249 4.37 -43.47 9.59
C PHE A 249 4.32 -45.00 9.47
N VAL A 250 3.22 -45.63 9.89
CA VAL A 250 3.02 -47.08 9.74
C VAL A 250 3.06 -47.49 8.27
N LEU A 251 2.39 -46.76 7.37
CA LEU A 251 2.43 -47.03 5.93
C LEU A 251 3.83 -46.87 5.35
N ILE A 252 4.57 -45.83 5.75
CA ILE A 252 5.97 -45.62 5.34
C ILE A 252 6.82 -46.81 5.79
N CYS A 253 6.70 -47.25 7.05
CA CYS A 253 7.44 -48.43 7.53
C CYS A 253 7.09 -49.70 6.76
N LEU A 254 5.81 -49.93 6.44
CA LEU A 254 5.38 -51.08 5.63
C LEU A 254 6.00 -51.03 4.23
N THR A 255 6.01 -49.86 3.58
CA THR A 255 6.62 -49.67 2.24
C THR A 255 8.14 -49.81 2.24
N LEU A 256 8.80 -49.48 3.35
CA LEU A 256 10.25 -49.68 3.50
C LEU A 256 10.61 -51.14 3.79
N TRP A 257 9.70 -51.89 4.41
CA TRP A 257 9.86 -53.32 4.65
C TRP A 257 9.64 -54.14 3.39
N ASP A 258 8.61 -53.80 2.62
CA ASP A 258 8.24 -54.46 1.38
C ASP A 258 7.79 -53.42 0.34
N GLU A 259 8.52 -53.36 -0.78
CA GLU A 259 8.22 -52.44 -1.88
C GLU A 259 6.87 -52.75 -2.55
N ASP A 260 6.41 -54.01 -2.50
CA ASP A 260 5.16 -54.43 -3.15
C ASP A 260 3.92 -53.75 -2.54
N VAL A 261 4.04 -53.25 -1.31
CA VAL A 261 3.01 -52.45 -0.63
C VAL A 261 2.60 -51.22 -1.45
N ILE A 262 3.53 -50.60 -2.18
CA ILE A 262 3.22 -49.40 -2.96
C ILE A 262 2.32 -49.69 -4.16
N THR A 263 2.32 -50.95 -4.63
CA THR A 263 1.51 -51.40 -5.78
C THR A 263 0.07 -51.72 -5.40
N VAL A 264 -0.22 -51.87 -4.10
CA VAL A 264 -1.56 -52.12 -3.57
C VAL A 264 -2.47 -50.92 -3.87
N GLU A 265 -3.71 -51.23 -4.23
CA GLU A 265 -4.70 -50.24 -4.61
C GLU A 265 -4.83 -49.13 -3.54
N HIS A 266 -4.80 -47.89 -4.00
CA HIS A 266 -4.93 -46.67 -3.19
C HIS A 266 -3.84 -46.35 -2.16
N VAL A 267 -2.79 -47.17 -1.97
CA VAL A 267 -1.75 -46.87 -0.96
C VAL A 267 -1.05 -45.53 -1.23
N ILE A 268 -0.66 -45.27 -2.48
CA ILE A 268 -0.03 -43.99 -2.88
C ILE A 268 -0.98 -42.80 -2.64
N THR A 269 -2.25 -42.94 -3.00
CA THR A 269 -3.26 -41.88 -2.80
C THR A 269 -3.53 -41.64 -1.32
N LEU A 270 -3.54 -42.70 -0.49
CA LEU A 270 -3.72 -42.61 0.94
C LEU A 270 -2.52 -41.95 1.62
N MET A 271 -1.30 -42.36 1.28
CA MET A 271 -0.06 -41.73 1.78
C MET A 271 0.00 -40.25 1.40
N SER A 272 -0.33 -39.91 0.15
CA SER A 272 -0.37 -38.52 -0.33
C SER A 272 -1.44 -37.70 0.39
N GLY A 273 -2.64 -38.28 0.59
CA GLY A 273 -3.73 -37.63 1.33
C GLY A 273 -3.39 -37.39 2.80
N LEU A 274 -2.85 -38.40 3.48
CA LEU A 274 -2.41 -38.28 4.88
C LEU A 274 -1.26 -37.28 5.02
N GLY A 275 -0.27 -37.31 4.12
CA GLY A 275 0.82 -36.34 4.07
C GLY A 275 0.31 -34.91 3.84
N GLY A 276 -0.68 -34.73 2.96
CA GLY A 276 -1.35 -33.46 2.73
C GLY A 276 -2.06 -32.94 3.98
N ILE A 277 -2.82 -33.79 4.68
CA ILE A 277 -3.48 -33.42 5.94
C ILE A 277 -2.46 -33.02 7.00
N VAL A 278 -1.38 -33.80 7.17
CA VAL A 278 -0.29 -33.49 8.11
C VAL A 278 0.32 -32.12 7.79
N ALA A 279 0.63 -31.85 6.51
CA ALA A 279 1.18 -30.57 6.09
C ALA A 279 0.23 -29.38 6.38
N ILE A 280 -1.07 -29.56 6.13
CA ILE A 280 -2.09 -28.54 6.44
C ILE A 280 -2.19 -28.31 7.95
N CYS A 281 -2.24 -29.38 8.76
CA CYS A 281 -2.30 -29.26 10.21
C CYS A 281 -1.07 -28.55 10.78
N SER A 282 0.13 -28.85 10.28
CA SER A 282 1.37 -28.15 10.66
C SER A 282 1.28 -26.64 10.44
N ALA A 283 0.57 -26.18 9.42
CA ALA A 283 0.41 -24.75 9.14
C ALA A 283 -0.49 -24.00 10.17
N PHE A 284 -1.33 -24.73 10.92
CA PHE A 284 -2.19 -24.18 11.97
C PHE A 284 -1.57 -24.23 13.36
N ILE A 285 -0.43 -24.91 13.52
CA ILE A 285 0.25 -25.05 14.80
C ILE A 285 1.23 -23.88 14.96
N PRO A 286 1.09 -23.08 16.04
CA PRO A 286 1.98 -21.96 16.27
C PRO A 286 3.36 -22.41 16.76
N GLU A 287 4.35 -21.56 16.53
CA GLU A 287 5.71 -21.73 17.06
C GLU A 287 5.73 -21.59 18.59
N GLU A 288 6.40 -22.51 19.29
CA GLU A 288 6.37 -22.58 20.76
C GLU A 288 7.24 -21.52 21.45
N ASN A 289 8.33 -21.09 20.81
CA ASN A 289 9.36 -20.23 21.42
C ASN A 289 9.29 -18.76 20.97
N VAL A 290 8.13 -18.29 20.49
CA VAL A 290 7.96 -16.90 20.00
C VAL A 290 7.03 -16.12 20.92
N VAL A 291 7.54 -15.00 21.46
CA VAL A 291 6.76 -14.04 22.24
C VAL A 291 6.28 -12.92 21.32
N TYR A 292 4.99 -12.62 21.35
CA TYR A 292 4.38 -11.58 20.53
C TYR A 292 3.88 -10.42 21.40
N PHE A 293 4.46 -9.23 21.19
CA PHE A 293 3.95 -7.97 21.74
C PHE A 293 3.10 -7.28 20.66
N HIS A 294 1.78 -7.31 20.82
CA HIS A 294 0.84 -6.87 19.79
C HIS A 294 0.93 -5.37 19.52
N ASP A 295 1.17 -4.57 20.57
CA ASP A 295 1.27 -3.12 20.48
C ASP A 295 2.51 -2.71 19.66
N ASP A 296 3.67 -3.31 19.95
CA ASP A 296 4.93 -3.06 19.21
C ASP A 296 4.84 -3.54 17.76
N LEU A 297 4.22 -4.69 17.52
CA LEU A 297 4.03 -5.21 16.17
C LEU A 297 3.14 -4.29 15.33
N LEU A 298 2.06 -3.76 15.92
CA LEU A 298 1.18 -2.83 15.22
C LEU A 298 1.84 -1.46 15.03
N ALA A 299 2.63 -0.98 16.00
CA ALA A 299 3.41 0.24 15.87
C ALA A 299 4.45 0.14 14.74
N ASN A 300 5.15 -1.00 14.62
CA ASN A 300 6.06 -1.27 13.51
C ASN A 300 5.35 -1.31 12.15
N VAL A 301 4.10 -1.78 12.10
CA VAL A 301 3.29 -1.67 10.89
C VAL A 301 2.96 -0.22 10.59
N LEU A 302 2.54 0.56 11.60
CA LEU A 302 2.16 1.97 11.48
C LEU A 302 3.27 2.83 10.88
N VAL A 303 4.52 2.58 11.30
CA VAL A 303 5.73 3.25 10.79
C VAL A 303 5.81 3.22 9.25
N HIS A 304 5.34 2.14 8.62
CA HIS A 304 5.37 2.00 7.17
C HIS A 304 4.03 2.33 6.50
N ILE A 305 2.89 1.96 7.09
CA ILE A 305 1.58 2.19 6.43
C ILE A 305 1.01 3.59 6.70
N HIS A 306 1.52 4.31 7.69
CA HIS A 306 1.16 5.66 8.14
C HIS A 306 -0.30 5.89 8.57
N TYR A 307 -1.22 4.99 8.20
CA TYR A 307 -2.65 5.11 8.46
C TYR A 307 -3.15 3.94 9.27
N LEU A 308 -3.69 4.24 10.44
CA LEU A 308 -4.47 3.33 11.28
C LEU A 308 -5.59 4.12 11.96
N PRO A 309 -6.76 3.51 12.22
CA PRO A 309 -7.76 4.10 13.09
C PRO A 309 -7.17 4.33 14.49
N GLY A 310 -7.42 5.50 15.08
CA GLY A 310 -6.78 5.88 16.36
C GLY A 310 -7.03 4.89 17.51
N TRP A 311 -8.22 4.29 17.56
CA TRP A 311 -8.60 3.30 18.58
C TRP A 311 -7.93 1.93 18.41
N TRP A 312 -7.27 1.65 17.27
CA TRP A 312 -6.57 0.37 17.06
C TRP A 312 -5.30 0.26 17.89
N VAL A 313 -4.60 1.38 18.07
CA VAL A 313 -3.30 1.40 18.75
C VAL A 313 -3.43 1.03 20.23
N GLU A 314 -4.51 1.44 20.90
CA GLU A 314 -4.73 1.10 22.32
C GLU A 314 -5.21 -0.34 22.53
N GLN A 315 -5.82 -0.93 21.51
CA GLN A 315 -6.50 -2.23 21.59
C GLN A 315 -5.88 -3.22 20.60
N ALA A 316 -4.57 -3.12 20.37
CA ALA A 316 -3.89 -3.85 19.30
C ALA A 316 -4.01 -5.38 19.46
N HIS A 317 -4.22 -5.88 20.67
CA HIS A 317 -4.41 -7.31 20.99
C HIS A 317 -5.85 -7.82 20.79
N THR A 318 -6.82 -6.95 20.48
CA THR A 318 -8.22 -7.36 20.42
C THR A 318 -8.61 -8.01 19.08
N ALA A 319 -9.55 -8.95 19.13
CA ALA A 319 -10.08 -9.61 17.93
C ALA A 319 -10.77 -8.63 16.96
N LYS A 320 -11.29 -7.50 17.46
CA LYS A 320 -11.92 -6.44 16.67
C LYS A 320 -10.89 -5.73 15.78
N VAL A 321 -9.74 -5.36 16.34
CA VAL A 321 -8.63 -4.76 15.58
C VAL A 321 -8.08 -5.74 14.56
N ARG A 322 -7.88 -7.01 14.96
CA ARG A 322 -7.48 -8.08 14.03
C ARG A 322 -8.44 -8.23 12.85
N ALA A 323 -9.76 -8.21 13.10
CA ALA A 323 -10.77 -8.34 12.05
C ALA A 323 -10.75 -7.15 11.08
N GLY A 324 -10.66 -5.93 11.60
CA GLY A 324 -10.49 -4.73 10.77
C GLY A 324 -9.19 -4.74 9.97
N PHE A 325 -8.07 -5.11 10.60
CA PHE A 325 -6.78 -5.22 9.93
C PHE A 325 -6.79 -6.29 8.84
N ALA A 326 -7.51 -7.41 9.05
CA ALA A 326 -7.67 -8.45 8.04
C ALA A 326 -8.41 -7.98 6.78
N GLN A 327 -9.25 -6.93 6.85
CA GLN A 327 -9.85 -6.31 5.67
C GLN A 327 -8.82 -5.55 4.83
N LEU A 328 -7.78 -4.98 5.46
CA LEU A 328 -6.64 -4.33 4.78
C LEU A 328 -5.62 -5.36 4.28
N PHE A 329 -5.37 -6.39 5.08
CA PHE A 329 -4.34 -7.41 4.86
C PHE A 329 -4.95 -8.83 4.85
N GLN A 330 -5.56 -9.17 3.72
CA GLN A 330 -6.37 -10.37 3.55
C GLN A 330 -5.55 -11.60 3.14
N LEU A 331 -6.11 -12.80 3.35
CA LEU A 331 -5.51 -14.06 2.87
C LEU A 331 -5.54 -14.11 1.32
N LYS A 332 -4.52 -14.67 0.69
CA LYS A 332 -4.46 -14.82 -0.78
C LYS A 332 -5.61 -15.69 -1.29
N VAL A 333 -5.98 -16.74 -0.56
CA VAL A 333 -7.14 -17.58 -0.90
C VAL A 333 -8.47 -16.82 -0.80
N ALA A 334 -8.64 -15.97 0.20
CA ALA A 334 -9.83 -15.12 0.34
C ALA A 334 -9.93 -14.13 -0.82
N PHE A 335 -8.82 -13.49 -1.17
CA PHE A 335 -8.74 -12.60 -2.34
C PHE A 335 -9.12 -13.33 -3.64
N LEU A 336 -8.63 -14.55 -3.83
CA LEU A 336 -8.93 -15.33 -5.02
C LEU A 336 -10.42 -15.71 -5.08
N ALA A 337 -11.00 -16.11 -3.95
CA ALA A 337 -12.43 -16.40 -3.85
C ALA A 337 -13.29 -15.16 -4.14
N GLU A 338 -12.93 -14.00 -3.57
CA GLU A 338 -13.59 -12.71 -3.87
C GLU A 338 -13.54 -12.36 -5.37
N GLU A 339 -12.38 -12.52 -6.01
CA GLU A 339 -12.23 -12.26 -7.45
C GLU A 339 -12.98 -13.27 -8.32
N LEU A 340 -13.12 -14.53 -7.90
CA LEU A 340 -13.88 -15.55 -8.61
C LEU A 340 -15.40 -15.30 -8.49
N LEU A 341 -15.86 -14.88 -7.31
CA LEU A 341 -17.26 -14.50 -7.06
C LEU A 341 -17.61 -13.12 -7.62
N SER A 342 -16.60 -12.31 -7.95
CA SER A 342 -16.75 -10.92 -8.43
C SER A 342 -17.74 -10.77 -9.59
N PRO A 343 -17.69 -11.56 -10.68
CA PRO A 343 -18.61 -11.39 -11.81
C PRO A 343 -20.06 -11.73 -11.47
N ILE A 344 -20.28 -12.51 -10.40
CA ILE A 344 -21.62 -12.88 -9.91
C ILE A 344 -22.14 -11.77 -9.00
N ILE A 345 -21.34 -11.31 -8.03
CA ILE A 345 -21.77 -10.35 -7.00
C ILE A 345 -21.86 -8.90 -7.55
N THR A 346 -20.87 -8.49 -8.35
CA THR A 346 -20.77 -7.12 -8.92
C THR A 346 -22.06 -6.61 -9.58
N PRO A 347 -22.75 -7.35 -10.48
CA PRO A 347 -23.98 -6.84 -11.09
C PRO A 347 -25.07 -6.54 -10.05
N PHE A 348 -25.26 -7.37 -9.02
CA PHE A 348 -26.25 -7.12 -7.97
C PHE A 348 -25.89 -5.88 -7.14
N VAL A 349 -24.61 -5.73 -6.80
CA VAL A 349 -24.10 -4.55 -6.08
C VAL A 349 -24.34 -3.27 -6.88
N LEU A 350 -24.08 -3.28 -8.21
CA LEU A 350 -24.32 -2.14 -9.10
C LEU A 350 -25.80 -1.86 -9.39
N LEU A 351 -26.66 -2.88 -9.39
CA LEU A 351 -28.09 -2.72 -9.65
C LEU A 351 -28.86 -2.19 -8.42
N TYR A 352 -28.50 -2.63 -7.22
CA TYR A 352 -29.31 -2.39 -6.03
C TYR A 352 -28.66 -1.50 -4.97
N HIS A 353 -27.33 -1.57 -4.81
CA HIS A 353 -26.64 -0.90 -3.70
C HIS A 353 -26.06 0.46 -4.12
N PHE A 354 -25.24 0.51 -5.16
CA PHE A 354 -24.60 1.74 -5.65
C PHE A 354 -25.57 2.85 -6.09
N PRO A 355 -26.71 2.56 -6.75
CA PRO A 355 -27.62 3.61 -7.20
C PRO A 355 -28.17 4.47 -6.06
N LYS A 356 -28.24 3.92 -4.82
CA LYS A 356 -28.66 4.65 -3.61
C LYS A 356 -27.64 5.71 -3.17
N ALA A 357 -26.37 5.55 -3.54
CA ALA A 357 -25.29 6.49 -3.24
C ALA A 357 -25.06 7.54 -4.33
N SER A 358 -25.81 7.50 -5.45
CA SER A 358 -25.64 8.40 -6.60
C SER A 358 -25.68 9.89 -6.20
N LEU A 359 -26.60 10.29 -5.33
CA LEU A 359 -26.71 11.67 -4.84
C LEU A 359 -25.44 12.10 -4.08
N LYS A 360 -24.94 11.24 -3.18
CA LYS A 360 -23.70 11.49 -2.42
C LYS A 360 -22.49 11.64 -3.35
N VAL A 361 -22.42 10.83 -4.41
CA VAL A 361 -21.34 10.92 -5.41
C VAL A 361 -21.42 12.24 -6.19
N VAL A 362 -22.61 12.66 -6.62
CA VAL A 362 -22.78 13.94 -7.33
C VAL A 362 -22.40 15.13 -6.45
N ASP A 363 -22.84 15.12 -5.18
CA ASP A 363 -22.46 16.17 -4.22
C ASP A 363 -20.96 16.17 -3.94
N PHE A 364 -20.36 14.99 -3.82
CA PHE A 364 -18.93 14.85 -3.63
C PHE A 364 -18.15 15.47 -4.80
N LEU A 365 -18.52 15.13 -6.04
CA LEU A 365 -17.88 15.69 -7.24
C LEU A 365 -18.06 17.21 -7.31
N ARG A 366 -19.26 17.74 -7.01
CA ARG A 366 -19.49 19.19 -7.03
C ARG A 366 -18.64 19.93 -5.99
N ASN A 367 -18.63 19.43 -4.75
CA ASN A 367 -18.04 20.16 -3.63
C ASN A 367 -16.51 19.99 -3.54
N ASN A 368 -15.97 18.91 -4.10
CA ASN A 368 -14.55 18.55 -3.98
C ASN A 368 -13.81 18.53 -5.34
N THR A 369 -14.26 19.33 -6.30
CA THR A 369 -13.55 19.58 -7.56
C THR A 369 -13.10 21.03 -7.59
N VAL A 370 -11.83 21.26 -7.93
CA VAL A 370 -11.25 22.59 -8.10
C VAL A 370 -10.54 22.64 -9.45
N ASP A 371 -10.72 23.73 -10.19
CA ASP A 371 -10.02 23.97 -11.44
C ASP A 371 -8.61 24.52 -11.16
N VAL A 372 -7.59 23.83 -11.64
CA VAL A 372 -6.18 24.23 -11.51
C VAL A 372 -5.66 24.63 -12.88
N VAL A 373 -5.16 25.87 -12.96
CA VAL A 373 -4.63 26.46 -14.21
C VAL A 373 -3.56 25.54 -14.81
N GLY A 374 -3.72 25.21 -16.09
CA GLY A 374 -2.80 24.35 -16.84
C GLY A 374 -2.91 22.85 -16.55
N VAL A 375 -3.81 22.41 -15.65
CA VAL A 375 -4.07 21.00 -15.35
C VAL A 375 -5.53 20.62 -15.60
N GLY A 376 -6.47 21.52 -15.31
CA GLY A 376 -7.92 21.30 -15.38
C GLY A 376 -8.52 20.93 -14.02
N ASP A 377 -9.66 20.24 -14.05
CA ASP A 377 -10.42 19.90 -12.85
C ASP A 377 -9.76 18.75 -12.07
N VAL A 378 -9.38 19.02 -10.82
CA VAL A 378 -8.70 18.08 -9.91
C VAL A 378 -9.46 17.94 -8.59
N CYS A 379 -9.23 16.81 -7.91
CA CYS A 379 -9.77 16.56 -6.59
C CYS A 379 -9.20 17.58 -5.59
N SER A 380 -10.07 18.26 -4.85
CA SER A 380 -9.67 19.35 -3.93
C SER A 380 -8.74 18.87 -2.82
N PHE A 381 -8.92 17.66 -2.31
CA PHE A 381 -8.04 17.03 -1.31
C PHE A 381 -6.61 16.84 -1.83
N ALA A 382 -6.44 16.64 -3.14
CA ALA A 382 -5.14 16.46 -3.77
C ALA A 382 -4.35 17.78 -3.93
N GLN A 383 -4.92 18.92 -3.58
CA GLN A 383 -4.16 20.17 -3.49
C GLN A 383 -3.31 20.24 -2.22
N LEU A 384 -3.48 19.31 -1.28
CA LEU A 384 -2.72 19.24 -0.02
C LEU A 384 -2.86 20.53 0.80
N ASP A 385 -4.01 21.21 0.70
CA ASP A 385 -4.31 22.41 1.46
C ASP A 385 -4.90 22.06 2.83
N VAL A 386 -4.06 22.20 3.85
CA VAL A 386 -4.41 21.91 5.24
C VAL A 386 -5.54 22.83 5.73
N ARG A 387 -5.62 24.07 5.26
CA ARG A 387 -6.68 24.99 5.73
C ARG A 387 -8.07 24.54 5.31
N ARG A 388 -8.19 24.07 4.06
CA ARG A 388 -9.47 23.68 3.48
C ARG A 388 -9.90 22.26 3.87
N HIS A 389 -8.95 21.34 3.97
CA HIS A 389 -9.25 19.90 4.11
C HIS A 389 -8.48 19.19 5.24
N GLY A 390 -7.74 19.91 6.08
CA GLY A 390 -7.07 19.29 7.21
C GLY A 390 -8.03 18.94 8.34
N ASP A 391 -7.68 17.92 9.12
CA ASP A 391 -8.42 17.49 10.30
C ASP A 391 -8.18 18.50 11.44
N PRO A 392 -9.24 19.11 12.01
CA PRO A 392 -9.11 20.06 13.11
C PRO A 392 -8.30 19.51 14.30
N LEU A 393 -8.40 18.22 14.59
CA LEU A 393 -7.62 17.59 15.66
C LEU A 393 -6.11 17.67 15.35
N CYS A 394 -5.73 17.34 14.12
CA CYS A 394 -4.32 17.37 13.67
C CYS A 394 -3.74 18.78 13.51
N GLN A 395 -4.58 19.76 13.17
CA GLN A 395 -4.18 21.17 13.16
C GLN A 395 -4.05 21.74 14.58
N SER A 396 -4.96 21.35 15.49
CA SER A 396 -4.92 21.84 16.88
C SER A 396 -3.67 21.36 17.63
N ILE A 397 -3.17 20.16 17.29
CA ILE A 397 -1.93 19.59 17.82
C ILE A 397 -0.74 20.48 17.46
N THR A 398 -0.65 20.91 16.20
CA THR A 398 0.45 21.78 15.76
C THR A 398 0.32 23.18 16.37
N ALA A 399 -0.89 23.73 16.46
CA ALA A 399 -1.15 25.05 17.03
C ALA A 399 -0.91 25.16 18.55
N LYS A 400 -1.19 24.10 19.33
CA LYS A 400 -1.06 24.13 20.81
C LYS A 400 0.38 23.96 21.29
N THR A 401 1.23 23.29 20.52
CA THR A 401 2.64 23.04 20.85
C THR A 401 3.58 24.10 20.27
N ALA A 402 3.08 24.94 19.36
CA ALA A 402 3.81 26.09 18.82
C ALA A 402 4.07 27.15 19.89
N THR A 403 5.27 27.75 19.87
CA THR A 403 5.58 28.95 20.67
C THR A 403 4.61 30.09 20.36
N HIS A 404 4.47 31.07 21.27
CA HIS A 404 3.59 32.25 21.14
C HIS A 404 3.69 32.94 19.74
N VAL A 405 4.85 32.90 19.10
CA VAL A 405 5.11 33.46 17.76
C VAL A 405 4.48 32.63 16.63
N GLY A 406 4.46 31.30 16.75
CA GLY A 406 3.82 30.40 15.80
C GLY A 406 2.29 30.43 15.88
N GLN A 407 1.73 30.60 17.08
CA GLN A 407 0.29 30.77 17.29
C GLN A 407 -0.25 32.04 16.63
N GLU A 408 0.44 33.18 16.74
CA GLU A 408 0.01 34.41 16.06
C GLU A 408 -0.03 34.29 14.54
N LYS A 409 0.95 33.60 13.93
CA LYS A 409 0.98 33.38 12.48
C LYS A 409 -0.13 32.45 12.02
N LEU A 410 -0.38 31.35 12.75
CA LEU A 410 -1.44 30.40 12.41
C LEU A 410 -2.84 31.02 12.59
N GLU A 411 -3.05 31.82 13.64
CA GLU A 411 -4.30 32.55 13.87
C GLU A 411 -4.53 33.69 12.88
N LYS A 412 -3.50 34.48 12.54
CA LYS A 412 -3.61 35.54 11.52
C LYS A 412 -3.98 34.95 10.16
N VAL A 413 -3.39 33.81 9.78
CA VAL A 413 -3.73 33.12 8.52
C VAL A 413 -5.14 32.52 8.57
N ALA A 414 -5.56 31.94 9.70
CA ALA A 414 -6.92 31.40 9.86
C ALA A 414 -8.01 32.49 9.76
N LYS A 415 -7.72 33.71 10.23
CA LYS A 415 -8.66 34.86 10.24
C LYS A 415 -8.74 35.61 8.91
N MET A 416 -7.83 35.39 7.94
CA MET A 416 -7.69 36.27 6.76
C MET A 416 -8.44 35.84 5.49
N THR A 417 -9.28 34.80 5.50
CA THR A 417 -10.03 34.38 4.29
C THR A 417 -11.34 33.68 4.63
N SER A 418 -12.46 34.27 4.21
CA SER A 418 -13.84 33.84 4.46
C SER A 418 -14.33 32.80 3.44
N GLU A 419 -13.60 31.69 3.26
CA GLU A 419 -14.11 30.55 2.46
C GLU A 419 -14.78 29.51 3.36
N PRO A 420 -15.90 28.91 2.94
CA PRO A 420 -16.60 27.90 3.72
C PRO A 420 -15.69 26.69 3.92
N VAL A 421 -15.49 26.31 5.19
CA VAL A 421 -14.70 25.13 5.59
C VAL A 421 -15.27 23.90 4.88
N ALA A 422 -14.52 23.39 3.90
CA ALA A 422 -14.88 22.16 3.21
C ALA A 422 -14.73 20.98 4.17
N SER A 423 -15.39 19.85 3.88
CA SER A 423 -15.33 18.71 4.80
C SER A 423 -13.88 18.22 4.95
N PRO A 424 -13.35 18.10 6.17
CA PRO A 424 -11.94 17.75 6.43
C PRO A 424 -11.66 16.29 6.06
N ALA A 425 -10.49 15.95 5.52
CA ALA A 425 -10.16 14.55 5.24
C ALA A 425 -10.14 13.72 6.54
N GLU A 426 -10.57 12.47 6.45
CA GLU A 426 -10.59 11.59 7.61
C GLU A 426 -9.17 11.08 7.92
N GLU A 427 -8.88 10.90 9.20
CA GLU A 427 -7.62 10.32 9.69
C GLU A 427 -6.36 11.11 9.34
N CYS A 428 -6.47 12.44 9.30
CA CYS A 428 -5.37 13.36 9.01
C CYS A 428 -4.65 13.05 7.69
N LYS A 429 -5.43 12.55 6.72
CA LYS A 429 -4.90 12.13 5.43
C LYS A 429 -4.31 13.29 4.65
N THR A 430 -4.87 14.50 4.74
CA THR A 430 -4.34 15.69 4.08
C THR A 430 -2.94 16.02 4.61
N GLU A 431 -2.76 16.02 5.92
CA GLU A 431 -1.51 16.35 6.61
C GLU A 431 -0.42 15.31 6.32
N LEU A 432 -0.73 14.02 6.49
CA LEU A 432 0.23 12.95 6.20
C LEU A 432 0.58 12.90 4.70
N SER A 433 -0.38 13.18 3.81
CA SER A 433 -0.11 13.26 2.36
C SER A 433 0.78 14.46 2.04
N LEU A 434 0.59 15.59 2.72
CA LEU A 434 1.44 16.77 2.57
C LEU A 434 2.88 16.48 2.99
N VAL A 435 3.08 15.86 4.16
CA VAL A 435 4.41 15.48 4.66
C VAL A 435 5.08 14.51 3.68
N HIS A 436 4.36 13.45 3.28
CA HIS A 436 4.88 12.47 2.32
C HIS A 436 5.29 13.13 1.00
N PHE A 437 4.41 13.97 0.43
CA PHE A 437 4.68 14.61 -0.87
C PHE A 437 5.86 15.59 -0.80
N ALA A 438 5.99 16.35 0.29
CA ALA A 438 7.09 17.28 0.51
C ALA A 438 8.45 16.57 0.70
N LEU A 439 8.47 15.43 1.40
CA LEU A 439 9.68 14.62 1.58
C LEU A 439 10.12 13.95 0.28
N THR A 440 9.17 13.42 -0.50
CA THR A 440 9.46 12.75 -1.78
C THR A 440 9.86 13.75 -2.87
N ASN A 441 9.31 14.96 -2.86
CA ASN A 441 9.55 16.00 -3.87
C ASN A 441 10.13 17.28 -3.24
N PRO A 442 11.43 17.31 -2.90
CA PRO A 442 12.04 18.43 -2.18
C PRO A 442 12.13 19.74 -2.97
N GLU A 443 12.07 19.68 -4.31
CA GLU A 443 12.05 20.87 -5.17
C GLU A 443 10.67 21.53 -5.25
N TRP A 444 9.63 20.84 -4.80
CA TRP A 444 8.27 21.37 -4.79
C TRP A 444 8.11 22.41 -3.67
N LYS A 445 7.53 23.56 -4.03
CA LYS A 445 7.20 24.62 -3.07
C LYS A 445 5.74 24.49 -2.64
N PRO A 446 5.46 24.15 -1.36
CA PRO A 446 4.10 24.07 -0.87
C PRO A 446 3.43 25.46 -0.80
N PRO A 447 2.08 25.52 -0.81
CA PRO A 447 1.36 26.75 -0.49
C PRO A 447 1.73 27.29 0.90
N GLU A 448 1.63 28.61 1.11
CA GLU A 448 2.05 29.29 2.35
C GLU A 448 1.45 28.67 3.63
N SER A 449 0.16 28.30 3.59
CA SER A 449 -0.53 27.64 4.69
C SER A 449 0.10 26.28 5.03
N SER A 450 0.31 25.45 4.02
CA SER A 450 0.92 24.13 4.13
C SER A 450 2.39 24.20 4.53
N GLN A 451 3.13 25.21 4.06
CA GLN A 451 4.50 25.47 4.49
C GLN A 451 4.58 25.80 5.98
N THR A 452 3.73 26.72 6.45
CA THR A 452 3.67 27.12 7.87
C THR A 452 3.35 25.91 8.75
N TYR A 453 2.43 25.06 8.31
CA TYR A 453 2.10 23.81 9.00
C TYR A 453 3.31 22.87 9.11
N LEU A 454 4.05 22.65 8.01
CA LEU A 454 5.23 21.78 7.99
C LEU A 454 6.34 22.30 8.90
N GLU A 455 6.62 23.60 8.88
CA GLU A 455 7.62 24.24 9.76
C GLU A 455 7.24 24.07 11.24
N CYS A 456 5.97 24.28 11.56
CA CYS A 456 5.45 24.09 12.91
C CYS A 456 5.53 22.62 13.36
N LEU A 457 5.16 21.68 12.50
CA LEU A 457 5.27 20.25 12.77
C LEU A 457 6.72 19.85 13.06
N GLN A 458 7.67 20.31 12.24
CA GLN A 458 9.10 20.06 12.43
C GLN A 458 9.62 20.64 13.75
N GLN A 459 9.21 21.86 14.12
CA GLN A 459 9.57 22.45 15.40
C GLN A 459 9.04 21.63 16.58
N ASN A 460 7.77 21.21 16.51
CA ASN A 460 7.14 20.43 17.57
C ASN A 460 7.79 19.05 17.73
N MET A 461 8.16 18.40 16.64
CA MET A 461 8.89 17.12 16.68
C MET A 461 10.29 17.23 17.32
N ARG A 462 10.94 18.41 17.23
CA ARG A 462 12.23 18.66 17.90
C ARG A 462 12.08 18.90 19.41
N VAL A 463 10.94 19.44 19.83
CA VAL A 463 10.69 19.87 21.22
C VAL A 463 9.96 18.78 22.03
N ALA A 464 9.13 17.95 21.41
CA ALA A 464 8.30 16.98 22.10
C ALA A 464 9.07 15.68 22.45
N PRO A 465 9.25 15.34 23.75
CA PRO A 465 9.50 13.96 24.14
C PRO A 465 8.18 13.20 23.96
N SER A 466 8.06 12.47 22.85
CA SER A 466 6.83 11.71 22.59
C SER A 466 6.79 10.49 23.52
N GLU A 467 5.68 10.23 24.22
CA GLU A 467 5.49 8.99 25.02
C GLU A 467 5.56 7.73 24.14
N LEU A 468 5.08 7.80 22.89
CA LEU A 468 5.32 6.77 21.85
C LEU A 468 6.75 6.80 21.27
N GLY A 469 7.46 7.92 21.47
CA GLY A 469 8.86 8.05 21.14
C GLY A 469 9.76 7.31 22.12
N GLN A 470 9.28 6.96 23.32
CA GLN A 470 10.01 6.05 24.23
C GLN A 470 10.03 4.60 23.73
N ILE A 471 9.02 4.17 22.98
CA ILE A 471 9.02 2.88 22.26
C ILE A 471 10.08 2.88 21.14
N VAL A 472 10.44 4.06 20.64
CA VAL A 472 11.46 4.26 19.58
C VAL A 472 12.83 4.64 20.14
N GLN A 473 12.91 5.27 21.32
CA GLN A 473 14.16 5.72 21.95
C GLN A 473 14.90 4.61 22.70
N SER A 474 14.27 3.46 22.96
CA SER A 474 15.01 2.27 23.39
C SER A 474 15.86 1.66 22.28
N ASP A 475 15.67 2.10 21.03
CA ASP A 475 16.27 1.47 19.86
C ASP A 475 17.12 2.47 19.07
N ASP A 476 18.44 2.33 19.14
CA ASP A 476 19.38 2.68 18.06
C ASP A 476 19.04 1.95 16.72
N GLU A 477 17.92 1.19 16.69
CA GLU A 477 17.47 0.33 15.61
C GLU A 477 16.41 0.94 14.69
N LEU A 478 15.86 2.15 14.88
CA LEU A 478 14.89 2.68 13.89
C LEU A 478 15.49 2.75 12.45
N PRO A 479 16.74 3.20 12.25
CA PRO A 479 17.41 3.09 10.95
C PRO A 479 17.61 1.63 10.50
N SER A 480 17.80 0.67 11.41
CA SER A 480 17.99 -0.75 11.06
C SER A 480 16.67 -1.47 10.78
N LEU A 481 15.56 -1.14 11.45
CA LEU A 481 14.19 -1.57 11.15
C LEU A 481 13.75 -1.08 9.77
N LEU A 482 14.15 0.14 9.41
CA LEU A 482 13.92 0.72 8.09
C LEU A 482 14.89 0.18 7.02
N ALA A 483 16.15 -0.13 7.38
CA ALA A 483 17.18 -0.64 6.47
C ALA A 483 17.10 -2.17 6.22
N THR A 484 16.58 -2.94 7.17
CA THR A 484 16.29 -4.39 6.98
C THR A 484 15.18 -4.64 5.95
N ALA A 485 14.56 -3.57 5.44
CA ALA A 485 13.49 -3.59 4.46
C ALA A 485 13.91 -3.11 3.05
N GLN A 486 15.17 -3.31 2.64
CA GLN A 486 15.53 -3.18 1.22
C GLN A 486 14.64 -4.12 0.36
N PRO A 487 14.13 -3.67 -0.80
CA PRO A 487 13.30 -4.49 -1.65
C PRO A 487 14.16 -5.62 -2.22
N ALA A 488 14.05 -6.80 -1.62
CA ALA A 488 14.73 -7.97 -2.11
C ALA A 488 14.05 -8.47 -3.39
N TRP A 489 14.34 -7.81 -4.52
CA TRP A 489 14.09 -8.37 -5.84
C TRP A 489 14.97 -9.62 -5.95
N GLY A 490 14.41 -10.78 -5.56
CA GLY A 490 15.05 -12.08 -5.65
C GLY A 490 15.21 -12.90 -4.36
N ARG A 491 14.86 -12.43 -3.15
CA ARG A 491 15.00 -13.25 -1.92
C ARG A 491 13.76 -14.04 -1.47
N SER A 492 12.64 -13.95 -2.17
CA SER A 492 11.47 -14.80 -1.89
C SER A 492 11.63 -16.28 -2.30
N PHE A 493 12.83 -16.71 -2.74
CA PHE A 493 13.08 -18.09 -3.14
C PHE A 493 14.17 -18.82 -2.33
N LEU A 494 14.84 -18.16 -1.37
CA LEU A 494 15.96 -18.79 -0.63
C LEU A 494 15.85 -18.80 0.90
N LEU A 495 14.82 -18.22 1.50
CA LEU A 495 14.63 -18.25 2.96
C LEU A 495 13.72 -19.39 3.46
N SER A 496 13.37 -20.36 2.60
CA SER A 496 12.70 -21.59 3.03
C SER A 496 13.66 -22.77 3.25
N ASN A 497 14.98 -22.59 3.12
CA ASN A 497 15.94 -23.72 3.17
C ASN A 497 17.19 -23.51 4.04
N THR A 498 17.16 -22.59 5.01
CA THR A 498 18.23 -22.49 6.03
C THR A 498 17.67 -22.61 7.44
N HIS A 499 17.10 -23.76 7.76
CA HIS A 499 17.02 -24.24 9.14
C HIS A 499 17.35 -25.73 9.16
N ASN A 500 18.64 -26.00 8.97
CA ASN A 500 19.33 -27.15 9.54
C ASN A 500 20.83 -26.87 9.40
N MET A 501 21.41 -26.29 10.46
CA MET A 501 22.79 -26.50 10.93
C MET A 501 23.13 -25.39 11.93
N SER A 502 22.96 -25.69 13.20
CA SER A 502 23.79 -25.13 14.27
C SER A 502 23.96 -26.23 15.31
N LEU A 503 25.05 -26.98 15.17
CA LEU A 503 25.72 -27.73 16.24
C LEU A 503 27.04 -28.28 15.69
N ALA A 504 28.09 -28.16 16.52
CA ALA A 504 29.44 -28.71 16.40
C ALA A 504 30.53 -27.75 15.90
N ASN A 505 31.08 -27.03 16.88
CA ASN A 505 32.47 -26.59 16.94
C ASN A 505 33.36 -27.84 17.12
N GLY A 506 34.41 -28.00 16.31
CA GLY A 506 35.37 -29.10 16.50
C GLY A 506 36.34 -29.28 15.33
N ASN A 507 37.57 -28.81 15.50
CA ASN A 507 38.72 -29.10 14.64
C ASN A 507 38.86 -30.61 14.34
N GLN A 508 39.09 -30.99 13.08
CA GLN A 508 40.19 -31.86 12.67
C GLN A 508 40.23 -32.10 11.16
N SER A 509 41.42 -32.52 10.74
CA SER A 509 42.06 -32.43 9.43
C SER A 509 42.02 -33.74 8.62
N PHE A 510 42.23 -33.58 7.29
CA PHE A 510 42.92 -34.50 6.34
C PHE A 510 42.19 -35.69 5.67
N MET A 511 42.47 -35.77 4.35
CA MET A 511 42.61 -36.93 3.42
C MET A 511 41.46 -37.46 2.51
N GLN A 512 41.71 -37.25 1.21
CA GLN A 512 41.74 -38.20 0.08
C GLN A 512 40.45 -38.90 -0.43
N SER A 513 40.05 -38.45 -1.63
CA SER A 513 39.54 -39.12 -2.87
C SER A 513 39.80 -40.64 -3.02
N PRO A 514 39.23 -41.43 -4.00
CA PRO A 514 38.86 -40.99 -5.38
C PRO A 514 37.78 -41.77 -6.22
N PHE A 515 37.50 -41.24 -7.44
CA PHE A 515 37.09 -41.90 -8.73
C PHE A 515 35.70 -42.60 -8.88
N LEU A 516 34.99 -42.72 -10.03
CA LEU A 516 35.08 -42.26 -11.44
C LEU A 516 33.78 -42.64 -12.22
N HIS A 517 33.38 -41.80 -13.20
CA HIS A 517 32.78 -42.12 -14.54
C HIS A 517 31.42 -42.87 -14.66
N MET A 518 30.55 -42.69 -15.69
CA MET A 518 30.61 -42.05 -17.01
C MET A 518 29.18 -41.92 -17.62
N GLY A 519 28.97 -40.93 -18.53
CA GLY A 519 28.06 -41.03 -19.70
C GLY A 519 26.76 -40.17 -19.66
N ARG A 520 26.71 -38.94 -20.22
CA ARG A 520 26.42 -38.52 -21.64
C ARG A 520 24.94 -38.67 -22.05
N LEU A 521 24.23 -37.80 -22.78
CA LEU A 521 24.42 -36.58 -23.64
C LEU A 521 23.02 -35.91 -23.80
N SER A 522 22.78 -34.58 -23.70
CA SER A 522 23.00 -33.46 -24.66
C SER A 522 21.83 -33.25 -25.66
N TYR A 523 21.35 -32.07 -26.13
CA TYR A 523 21.80 -30.67 -26.35
C TYR A 523 20.57 -29.72 -26.22
N ARG A 524 20.57 -28.45 -25.74
CA ARG A 524 21.24 -27.15 -26.06
C ARG A 524 20.87 -26.52 -27.41
N THR A 525 20.45 -25.24 -27.42
CA THR A 525 21.12 -24.15 -28.18
C THR A 525 20.57 -22.74 -27.81
N ALA A 526 21.52 -21.85 -27.55
CA ALA A 526 21.51 -20.40 -27.80
C ALA A 526 22.74 -20.10 -28.69
N PRO A 527 22.91 -18.88 -29.24
CA PRO A 527 24.24 -18.29 -29.08
C PRO A 527 24.26 -16.76 -28.86
N LEU A 528 25.24 -16.35 -28.03
CA LEU A 528 25.84 -15.02 -27.91
C LEU A 528 27.27 -15.12 -28.44
N SER A 529 27.77 -14.09 -29.12
CA SER A 529 29.15 -13.96 -29.59
C SER A 529 29.90 -12.89 -28.79
N ASN A 530 31.11 -13.23 -28.29
CA ASN A 530 32.10 -12.31 -27.72
C ASN A 530 33.29 -12.18 -28.68
N MET A 531 33.91 -10.99 -28.73
CA MET A 531 35.31 -10.83 -29.11
C MET A 531 35.98 -9.75 -28.23
N ALA A 532 37.11 -10.12 -27.64
CA ALA A 532 38.04 -9.26 -26.89
C ALA A 532 39.19 -8.79 -27.80
N PRO A 533 40.03 -7.83 -27.35
CA PRO A 533 41.41 -7.77 -27.84
C PRO A 533 42.47 -7.73 -26.72
N SER A 534 43.61 -8.31 -27.08
CA SER A 534 44.83 -8.54 -26.30
C SER A 534 45.79 -7.33 -26.27
N ARG A 535 46.65 -7.25 -25.24
CA ARG A 535 47.82 -6.35 -25.15
C ARG A 535 49.07 -6.99 -25.80
N MET A 536 49.92 -6.17 -26.45
CA MET A 536 51.37 -5.94 -26.15
C MET A 536 52.13 -5.35 -27.37
N GLY A 537 52.97 -4.31 -27.17
CA GLY A 537 53.93 -3.78 -28.16
C GLY A 537 54.46 -2.37 -27.85
N SER A 538 55.79 -2.24 -27.70
CA SER A 538 56.60 -1.10 -27.22
C SER A 538 57.24 -0.29 -28.36
N ILE A 539 57.37 1.06 -28.26
CA ILE A 539 58.49 1.91 -28.77
C ILE A 539 58.59 3.23 -27.93
N ARG A 540 59.82 3.74 -27.83
CA ARG A 540 60.49 4.72 -26.93
C ARG A 540 60.48 6.19 -27.43
N GLY A 541 60.53 7.18 -26.52
CA GLY A 541 60.98 8.57 -26.78
C GLY A 541 60.40 9.67 -25.84
N GLU A 542 61.24 10.27 -24.98
CA GLU A 542 60.97 11.44 -24.09
C GLU A 542 61.21 12.81 -24.79
N PRO A 543 61.14 14.02 -24.13
CA PRO A 543 60.17 14.59 -23.16
C PRO A 543 59.70 16.03 -23.53
N GLY A 544 58.68 16.60 -22.86
CA GLY A 544 58.45 18.06 -22.90
C GLY A 544 57.08 18.63 -22.47
N LEU A 545 57.07 19.26 -21.28
CA LEU A 545 56.43 20.53 -20.89
C LEU A 545 54.89 20.74 -20.75
N SER A 546 54.56 21.30 -19.58
CA SER A 546 53.47 22.22 -19.17
C SER A 546 52.02 21.72 -18.93
N THR A 547 51.73 21.49 -17.65
CA THR A 547 50.66 22.11 -16.82
C THR A 547 49.39 22.65 -17.50
N VAL A 548 48.22 22.09 -17.14
CA VAL A 548 47.05 22.83 -16.63
C VAL A 548 46.26 21.89 -15.70
N ASP A 549 46.18 22.24 -14.42
CA ASP A 549 45.23 21.66 -13.46
C ASP A 549 43.81 22.14 -13.80
N GLU A 550 42.92 21.22 -14.17
CA GLU A 550 41.46 21.43 -14.05
C GLU A 550 40.87 20.28 -13.22
N ASN A 551 40.76 20.56 -11.91
CA ASN A 551 40.01 19.75 -10.96
C ASN A 551 38.51 19.91 -11.26
N ILE A 552 37.98 19.15 -12.22
CA ILE A 552 36.55 18.89 -12.34
C ILE A 552 36.27 17.59 -11.60
N GLY A 553 35.65 17.71 -10.43
CA GLY A 553 35.24 16.57 -9.61
C GLY A 553 34.29 15.66 -10.37
N VAL A 554 34.82 14.53 -10.85
CA VAL A 554 34.03 13.39 -11.31
C VAL A 554 33.52 12.69 -10.06
N THR A 555 32.35 13.08 -9.55
CA THR A 555 31.62 12.24 -8.59
C THR A 555 31.27 10.94 -9.32
N THR A 556 31.80 9.82 -8.83
CA THR A 556 31.58 8.52 -9.45
C THR A 556 30.11 8.11 -9.27
N SER A 557 29.58 7.25 -10.15
CA SER A 557 28.20 6.73 -10.06
C SER A 557 27.90 6.07 -8.71
N GLN A 558 28.93 5.58 -8.04
CA GLN A 558 28.85 4.94 -6.73
C GLN A 558 28.61 5.97 -5.61
N ASP A 559 29.31 7.10 -5.62
CA ASP A 559 29.09 8.20 -4.65
C ASP A 559 27.68 8.80 -4.78
N ARG A 560 27.13 8.82 -6.00
CA ARG A 560 25.76 9.29 -6.27
C ARG A 560 24.72 8.30 -5.73
N ALA A 561 24.96 7.00 -5.85
CA ALA A 561 24.08 5.96 -5.34
C ALA A 561 24.07 5.95 -3.79
N GLU A 562 25.22 6.07 -3.15
CA GLU A 562 25.34 6.11 -1.68
C GLU A 562 24.69 7.36 -1.06
N ASN A 563 24.80 8.51 -1.74
CA ASN A 563 24.11 9.72 -1.31
C ASN A 563 22.58 9.66 -1.52
N ALA A 564 22.12 9.00 -2.59
CA ALA A 564 20.69 8.81 -2.85
C ALA A 564 20.04 7.87 -1.82
N THR A 565 20.68 6.74 -1.51
CA THR A 565 20.19 5.79 -0.50
C THR A 565 20.16 6.42 0.89
N SER A 566 21.17 7.20 1.25
CA SER A 566 21.21 7.92 2.53
C SER A 566 20.05 8.92 2.67
N ARG A 567 19.71 9.65 1.60
CA ARG A 567 18.57 10.58 1.59
C ARG A 567 17.23 9.87 1.68
N GLU A 568 17.05 8.76 0.98
CA GLU A 568 15.81 7.96 1.07
C GLU A 568 15.56 7.44 2.48
N ILE A 569 16.62 7.00 3.18
CA ILE A 569 16.52 6.54 4.57
C ILE A 569 16.12 7.71 5.49
N ILE A 570 16.73 8.89 5.33
CA ILE A 570 16.38 10.08 6.11
C ILE A 570 14.90 10.45 5.91
N ASN A 571 14.45 10.52 4.66
CA ASN A 571 13.05 10.83 4.33
C ASN A 571 12.07 9.83 4.94
N LEU A 572 12.44 8.55 4.96
CA LEU A 572 11.63 7.50 5.57
C LEU A 572 11.54 7.64 7.10
N VAL A 573 12.66 7.94 7.75
CA VAL A 573 12.71 8.21 9.20
C VAL A 573 11.85 9.42 9.55
N ASP A 574 11.97 10.51 8.79
CA ASP A 574 11.20 11.74 9.04
C ASP A 574 9.70 11.54 8.81
N MET A 575 9.33 10.75 7.79
CA MET A 575 7.93 10.39 7.55
C MET A 575 7.37 9.53 8.68
N ALA A 576 8.12 8.51 9.12
CA ALA A 576 7.74 7.64 10.23
C ALA A 576 7.54 8.43 11.53
N ARG A 577 8.50 9.31 11.86
CA ARG A 577 8.42 10.20 13.03
C ARG A 577 7.19 11.10 12.97
N SER A 578 6.92 11.69 11.80
CA SER A 578 5.75 12.54 11.59
C SER A 578 4.44 11.76 11.80
N ALA A 579 4.35 10.54 11.25
CA ALA A 579 3.18 9.68 11.43
C ALA A 579 2.97 9.31 12.90
N ILE A 580 4.03 8.85 13.59
CA ILE A 580 3.96 8.48 15.01
C ILE A 580 3.56 9.68 15.86
N PHE A 581 4.16 10.85 15.63
CA PHE A 581 3.86 12.07 16.38
C PHE A 581 2.39 12.49 16.21
N ILE A 582 1.89 12.49 14.98
CA ILE A 582 0.49 12.85 14.68
C ILE A 582 -0.48 11.87 15.34
N HIS A 583 -0.25 10.55 15.21
CA HIS A 583 -1.11 9.54 15.82
C HIS A 583 -1.08 9.59 17.35
N GLY A 584 0.11 9.68 17.96
CA GLY A 584 0.27 9.76 19.41
C GLY A 584 -0.37 11.02 20.00
N SER A 585 -0.19 12.16 19.35
CA SER A 585 -0.79 13.43 19.80
C SER A 585 -2.32 13.42 19.68
N ARG A 586 -2.86 12.83 18.61
CA ARG A 586 -4.31 12.69 18.40
C ARG A 586 -4.95 11.80 19.46
N GLN A 587 -4.28 10.73 19.86
CA GLN A 587 -4.72 9.87 20.95
C GLN A 587 -4.70 10.58 22.30
N GLY A 588 -3.61 11.28 22.62
CA GLY A 588 -3.51 12.06 23.85
C GLY A 588 -4.63 13.09 24.00
N GLN A 589 -5.04 13.73 22.89
CA GLN A 589 -6.15 14.67 22.89
C GLN A 589 -7.51 13.98 23.03
N ALA A 590 -7.76 12.88 22.31
CA ALA A 590 -8.99 12.10 22.42
C ALA A 590 -9.21 11.57 23.86
N ARG A 591 -8.13 11.15 24.54
CA ARG A 591 -8.19 10.78 25.97
C ARG A 591 -8.61 11.97 26.83
N ARG A 592 -7.98 13.13 26.67
CA ARG A 592 -8.31 14.33 27.46
C ARG A 592 -9.76 14.77 27.28
N GLU A 593 -10.27 14.74 26.05
CA GLU A 593 -11.67 15.06 25.74
C GLU A 593 -12.63 13.99 26.31
N GLY A 594 -12.29 12.70 26.22
CA GLY A 594 -13.06 11.62 26.83
C GLY A 594 -13.11 11.68 28.36
N PHE A 595 -12.00 12.02 29.01
CA PHE A 595 -11.95 12.29 30.45
C PHE A 595 -12.76 13.54 30.84
N SER A 596 -12.76 14.59 30.02
CA SER A 596 -13.56 15.80 30.26
C SER A 596 -15.06 15.54 30.16
N ILE A 597 -15.50 14.70 29.21
CA ILE A 597 -16.91 14.31 29.07
C ILE A 597 -17.34 13.42 30.23
N ARG A 598 -16.47 12.48 30.66
CA ARG A 598 -16.75 11.60 31.79
C ARG A 598 -16.78 12.36 33.12
N ALA A 599 -15.88 13.32 33.33
CA ALA A 599 -15.90 14.21 34.48
C ALA A 599 -17.12 15.16 34.49
N SER A 600 -17.60 15.60 33.33
CA SER A 600 -18.85 16.38 33.24
C SER A 600 -20.09 15.52 33.51
N ALA A 601 -20.10 14.26 33.04
CA ALA A 601 -21.18 13.31 33.31
C ALA A 601 -21.18 12.81 34.77
N GLU A 602 -20.02 12.71 35.41
CA GLU A 602 -19.90 12.41 36.85
C GLU A 602 -20.27 13.64 37.71
N GLY A 603 -20.01 14.86 37.23
CA GLY A 603 -20.45 16.11 37.88
C GLY A 603 -21.96 16.40 37.76
N GLU A 604 -22.64 15.93 36.72
CA GLU A 604 -24.11 16.03 36.58
C GLU A 604 -24.88 14.91 37.31
N CYS A 605 -24.19 13.84 37.74
CA CYS A 605 -24.81 12.72 38.48
C CYS A 605 -24.74 12.88 40.02
N GLU A 606 -24.06 13.88 40.56
CA GLU A 606 -24.00 14.11 42.02
C GLU A 606 -25.19 14.90 42.59
N ASP A 607 -26.10 15.43 41.77
CA ASP A 607 -27.19 16.30 42.24
C ASP A 607 -28.59 15.68 42.33
N HIS A 608 -28.78 14.38 42.10
CA HIS A 608 -30.08 13.74 42.37
C HIS A 608 -29.97 12.33 43.00
N GLU A 609 -30.54 12.23 44.20
CA GLU A 609 -30.90 11.03 44.98
C GLU A 609 -29.79 10.29 45.76
N MET A 610 -29.34 10.92 46.85
CA MET A 610 -28.66 10.22 47.94
C MET A 610 -29.71 9.55 48.87
N SER A 611 -29.89 8.22 48.72
CA SER A 611 -30.75 7.40 49.59
C SER A 611 -30.15 7.16 51.00
N PRO A 612 -30.96 7.00 52.07
CA PRO A 612 -30.54 7.21 53.48
C PRO A 612 -29.80 6.05 54.18
N LEU A 613 -29.17 5.12 53.44
CA LEU A 613 -28.67 3.87 54.02
C LEU A 613 -27.17 3.80 54.33
N LEU A 614 -26.41 4.89 54.13
CA LEU A 614 -24.95 4.92 54.33
C LEU A 614 -24.49 5.95 55.38
N ARG A 615 -25.15 6.02 56.54
CA ARG A 615 -24.71 6.85 57.68
C ARG A 615 -24.23 6.10 58.93
N LEU A 616 -23.97 4.79 58.86
CA LEU A 616 -23.73 3.98 60.06
C LEU A 616 -22.43 3.17 60.08
N VAL A 617 -21.35 3.62 59.43
CA VAL A 617 -20.04 2.92 59.49
C VAL A 617 -18.86 3.81 59.91
N ASN A 618 -19.05 5.10 60.21
CA ASN A 618 -17.95 5.97 60.70
C ASN A 618 -18.17 6.49 62.14
N SER A 619 -18.50 5.59 63.07
CA SER A 619 -18.28 5.84 64.49
C SER A 619 -18.18 4.54 65.31
N THR A 620 -17.03 3.88 65.24
CA THR A 620 -16.43 3.08 66.34
C THR A 620 -14.96 2.87 66.05
#